data_AF-A0A7Y2ZSB0-F1
#
_entry.id   AF-A0A7Y2ZSB0-F1
#
_cell.length_a   1.000
_cell.length_b   1.000
_cell.length_c   1.000
_cell.angle_alpha   90.00
_cell.angle_beta   90.00
_cell.angle_gamma   90.00
#
_symmetry.space_group_name_H-M   'P 1'
#
loop_
_entity.id
_entity.type
_entity.pdbx_description
1 polymer ?
#
loop_
_entity_poly.entity_id
_entity_poly.type
_entity_poly.pdbx_seq_one_letter_code
_entity_poly.pdbx_strand_id
1 'polypeptide(L)'
;MTNFKKESHLRSLIKGITWRFLATADTVLVVLLITCLTGNCSIEHAIKIGLVEFLLKLAVYYIHERVWQFALKDGVVSKKETLYKTISWRVIASAMTFIISGAILNAFDEIALYIALTESVSKFILYYIHERLWVTLPLGRIRKYVYGKLKNNER
;
A
#
# COMPACT_ATOMS: atom_id res chain seq x y z
N MET A 1 31.28 -5.72 -7.97
CA MET A 1 30.35 -4.62 -7.68
C MET A 1 29.15 -4.74 -8.61
N THR A 2 27.98 -5.11 -8.09
CA THR A 2 26.75 -5.16 -8.87
C THR A 2 26.33 -3.72 -9.23
N ASN A 3 26.26 -3.43 -10.52
CA ASN A 3 25.87 -2.13 -11.04
C ASN A 3 24.36 -1.96 -10.78
N PHE A 4 23.98 -1.23 -9.71
CA PHE A 4 22.59 -0.85 -9.47
C PHE A 4 22.15 0.10 -10.58
N LYS A 5 21.66 -0.46 -11.69
CA LYS A 5 21.07 0.28 -12.78
C LYS A 5 19.92 1.10 -12.21
N LYS A 6 20.08 2.43 -12.17
CA LYS A 6 19.10 3.38 -11.63
C LYS A 6 17.72 3.04 -12.20
N GLU A 7 16.78 2.73 -11.31
CA GLU A 7 15.42 2.36 -11.72
C GLU A 7 14.81 3.53 -12.50
N SER A 8 14.19 3.26 -13.65
CA SER A 8 13.61 4.35 -14.45
C SER A 8 12.42 4.96 -13.72
N HIS A 9 12.27 6.29 -13.80
CA HIS A 9 11.14 7.01 -13.20
C HIS A 9 9.79 6.39 -13.60
N LEU A 10 9.66 5.95 -14.85
CA LEU A 10 8.47 5.27 -15.35
C LEU A 10 8.23 3.89 -14.71
N ARG A 11 9.28 3.10 -14.44
CA ARG A 11 9.15 1.80 -13.76
C ARG A 11 8.69 1.99 -12.32
N SER A 12 9.24 2.97 -11.62
CA SER A 12 8.85 3.29 -10.24
C SER A 12 7.38 3.73 -10.15
N LEU A 13 6.92 4.55 -11.11
CA LEU A 13 5.53 5.02 -11.15
C LEU A 13 4.53 3.90 -11.43
N ILE A 14 4.79 3.05 -12.44
CA ILE A 14 3.90 1.91 -12.76
C ILE A 14 3.89 0.90 -11.60
N LYS A 15 5.04 0.65 -10.97
CA LYS A 15 5.14 -0.21 -9.79
C LYS A 15 4.30 0.34 -8.63
N GLY A 16 4.36 1.66 -8.38
CA GLY A 16 3.54 2.31 -7.37
C GLY A 16 2.04 2.15 -7.63
N ILE A 17 1.59 2.39 -8.87
CA ILE A 17 0.19 2.24 -9.26
C ILE A 17 -0.28 0.78 -9.10
N THR A 18 0.49 -0.18 -9.63
CA THR A 18 0.13 -1.61 -9.54
C THR A 18 0.03 -2.08 -8.08
N TRP A 19 0.92 -1.60 -7.20
CA TRP A 19 0.83 -1.90 -5.77
C TRP A 19 -0.46 -1.36 -5.13
N ARG A 20 -0.91 -0.15 -5.49
CA ARG A 20 -2.14 0.43 -4.92
C ARG A 20 -3.39 -0.37 -5.30
N PHE A 21 -3.47 -0.85 -6.54
CA PHE A 21 -4.57 -1.73 -6.96
C PHE A 21 -4.55 -3.08 -6.23
N LEU A 22 -3.37 -3.72 -6.14
CA LEU A 22 -3.22 -4.98 -5.42
C LEU A 22 -3.56 -4.86 -3.94
N ALA A 23 -3.07 -3.81 -3.27
CA ALA A 23 -3.32 -3.59 -1.85
C ALA A 23 -4.80 -3.28 -1.55
N THR A 24 -5.49 -2.56 -2.45
CA THR A 24 -6.92 -2.27 -2.28
C THR A 24 -7.76 -3.53 -2.50
N ALA A 25 -7.45 -4.30 -3.55
CA ALA A 25 -8.11 -5.58 -3.81
C ALA A 25 -7.92 -6.57 -2.66
N ASP A 26 -6.71 -6.67 -2.12
CA ASP A 26 -6.39 -7.49 -0.95
C ASP A 26 -7.24 -7.12 0.27
N THR A 27 -7.38 -5.83 0.58
CA THR A 27 -8.21 -5.36 1.70
C THR A 27 -9.66 -5.84 1.55
N VAL A 28 -10.25 -5.66 0.37
CA VAL A 28 -11.62 -6.11 0.09
C VAL A 28 -11.74 -7.62 0.23
N LEU A 29 -10.77 -8.38 -0.29
CA LEU A 29 -10.76 -9.84 -0.21
C LEU A 29 -10.60 -10.35 1.23
N VAL A 30 -9.70 -9.77 2.02
CA VAL A 30 -9.49 -10.16 3.42
C VAL A 30 -10.74 -9.87 4.24
N VAL A 31 -11.34 -8.68 4.10
CA VAL A 31 -12.57 -8.34 4.83
C VAL A 31 -13.71 -9.27 4.42
N LEU A 32 -13.89 -9.55 3.12
CA LEU A 32 -14.87 -10.53 2.64
C LEU A 32 -14.64 -11.92 3.22
N LEU A 33 -13.39 -12.39 3.21
CA LEU A 33 -13.04 -13.71 3.71
C LEU A 33 -13.36 -13.84 5.19
N ILE A 34 -12.90 -12.90 6.02
CA ILE A 34 -13.13 -12.95 7.47
C ILE A 34 -14.61 -12.82 7.80
N THR A 35 -15.33 -11.86 7.21
CA THR A 35 -16.76 -11.68 7.49
C THR A 35 -17.62 -12.87 7.03
N CYS A 36 -17.24 -13.51 5.92
CA CYS A 36 -17.89 -14.73 5.45
C CYS A 36 -17.60 -15.93 6.38
N LEU A 37 -16.35 -16.09 6.85
CA LEU A 37 -15.99 -17.14 7.81
C LEU A 37 -16.72 -16.99 9.16
N THR A 38 -17.01 -15.76 9.58
CA THR A 38 -17.80 -15.49 10.79
C THR A 38 -19.32 -15.59 10.56
N GLY A 39 -19.77 -15.95 9.35
CA GLY A 39 -21.18 -16.18 9.02
C GLY A 39 -21.99 -14.92 8.67
N ASN A 40 -21.37 -13.74 8.68
CA ASN A 40 -22.01 -12.46 8.36
C ASN A 40 -21.48 -11.90 7.03
N CYS A 41 -21.63 -12.67 5.95
CA CYS A 41 -21.12 -12.31 4.63
C CYS A 41 -21.78 -11.01 4.13
N SER A 42 -21.02 -9.92 4.08
CA SER A 42 -21.51 -8.62 3.61
C SER A 42 -20.48 -7.96 2.69
N ILE A 43 -20.79 -7.97 1.40
CA ILE A 43 -19.98 -7.33 0.37
C ILE A 43 -19.97 -5.81 0.54
N GLU A 44 -21.07 -5.25 1.04
CA GLU A 44 -21.20 -3.81 1.28
C GLU A 44 -20.20 -3.33 2.34
N HIS A 45 -20.03 -4.09 3.44
CA HIS A 45 -19.05 -3.75 4.48
C HIS A 45 -17.62 -3.83 3.95
N ALA A 46 -17.28 -4.84 3.15
CA ALA A 46 -15.95 -4.99 2.60
C ALA A 46 -15.55 -3.84 1.65
N ILE A 47 -16.45 -3.42 0.77
CA ILE A 47 -16.21 -2.29 -0.13
C ILE A 47 -16.11 -0.99 0.66
N LYS A 48 -16.99 -0.77 1.65
CA LYS A 48 -16.94 0.41 2.52
C LYS A 48 -15.62 0.49 3.29
N ILE A 49 -15.19 -0.59 3.93
CA ILE A 49 -13.91 -0.64 4.67
C ILE A 49 -12.75 -0.36 3.73
N GLY A 50 -12.66 -1.05 2.58
CA GLY A 50 -11.58 -0.86 1.63
C GLY A 50 -11.49 0.57 1.08
N LEU A 51 -12.63 1.22 0.79
CA LEU A 51 -12.67 2.58 0.28
C LEU A 51 -12.34 3.62 1.36
N VAL A 52 -12.90 3.48 2.56
CA VAL A 52 -12.63 4.35 3.70
C VAL A 52 -11.16 4.25 4.11
N GLU A 53 -10.59 3.05 4.15
CA GLU A 53 -9.17 2.86 4.41
C GLU A 53 -8.27 3.52 3.37
N PHE A 54 -8.60 3.38 2.08
CA PHE A 54 -7.83 4.01 1.02
C PHE A 54 -7.79 5.54 1.18
N LEU A 55 -8.95 6.17 1.38
CA LEU A 55 -9.07 7.63 1.52
C LEU A 55 -8.43 8.14 2.82
N LEU A 56 -8.72 7.49 3.94
CA LEU A 56 -8.16 7.90 5.23
C LEU A 56 -6.65 7.69 5.28
N LYS A 57 -6.12 6.56 4.79
CA LYS A 57 -4.66 6.33 4.76
C LYS A 57 -3.97 7.37 3.87
N LEU A 58 -4.61 7.84 2.78
CA LEU A 58 -4.07 8.93 1.97
C LEU A 58 -3.98 10.25 2.76
N ALA A 59 -5.07 10.65 3.42
CA ALA A 59 -5.13 11.89 4.21
C ALA A 59 -4.18 11.85 5.41
N VAL A 60 -4.18 10.76 6.18
CA VAL A 60 -3.33 10.62 7.37
C VAL A 60 -1.86 10.48 6.99
N TYR A 61 -1.53 9.79 5.88
CA TYR A 61 -0.15 9.76 5.38
C TYR A 61 0.36 11.15 5.05
N TYR A 62 -0.47 11.97 4.40
CA TYR A 62 -0.11 13.36 4.10
C TYR A 62 0.15 14.16 5.38
N ILE A 63 -0.72 14.06 6.38
CA ILE A 63 -0.53 14.74 7.67
C ILE A 63 0.73 14.24 8.39
N HIS A 64 0.95 12.92 8.41
CA HIS A 64 2.15 12.30 8.99
C HIS A 64 3.43 12.85 8.35
N GLU A 65 3.44 12.97 7.01
CA GLU A 65 4.56 13.58 6.30
C GLU A 65 4.75 15.05 6.71
N ARG A 66 3.68 15.85 6.82
CA ARG A 66 3.77 17.27 7.21
C ARG A 66 4.27 17.47 8.64
N VAL A 67 3.78 16.66 9.58
CA VAL A 67 4.27 16.67 10.96
C VAL A 67 5.75 16.29 11.00
N TRP A 68 6.16 15.29 10.20
CA TRP A 68 7.56 14.86 10.14
C TRP A 68 8.49 15.93 9.53
N GLN A 69 8.04 16.62 8.47
CA GLN A 69 8.77 17.73 7.87
C GLN A 69 8.91 18.91 8.84
N PHE A 70 7.90 19.19 9.67
CA PHE A 70 7.99 20.20 10.71
C PHE A 70 8.94 19.80 11.85
N ALA A 71 8.95 18.51 12.21
CA ALA A 71 9.81 17.97 13.27
C ALA A 71 11.29 17.93 12.86
N LEU A 72 11.59 17.62 11.59
CA LEU A 72 12.94 17.65 11.03
C LEU A 72 13.35 19.07 10.61
N LYS A 73 13.64 19.93 11.58
CA LYS A 73 14.04 21.33 11.35
C LYS A 73 15.29 21.49 10.47
N ASP A 74 16.19 20.51 10.49
CA ASP A 74 17.51 20.62 9.86
C ASP A 74 17.51 20.16 8.40
N GLY A 75 16.40 19.58 7.89
CA GLY A 75 16.25 19.13 6.51
C GLY A 75 17.11 17.91 6.12
N VAL A 76 17.96 17.41 7.02
CA VAL A 76 18.80 16.23 6.79
C VAL A 76 18.05 14.99 7.27
N VAL A 77 17.82 14.02 6.38
CA VAL A 77 17.19 12.74 6.73
C VAL A 77 18.27 11.67 6.97
N SER A 78 18.50 11.37 8.23
CA SER A 78 19.38 10.31 8.72
C SER A 78 18.74 8.91 8.58
N LYS A 79 19.58 7.88 8.62
CA LYS A 79 19.13 6.47 8.63
C LYS A 79 18.22 6.17 9.83
N LYS A 80 18.50 6.76 11.00
CA LYS A 80 17.69 6.58 12.22
C LYS A 80 16.31 7.22 12.07
N GLU A 81 16.25 8.43 11.52
CA GLU A 81 14.98 9.14 11.28
C GLU A 81 14.12 8.42 10.25
N THR A 82 14.72 7.85 9.20
CA THR A 82 14.01 7.01 8.23
C THR A 82 13.39 5.78 8.91
N LEU A 83 14.11 5.15 9.85
CA LEU A 83 13.60 4.02 10.62
C LEU A 83 12.44 4.44 11.53
N TYR A 84 12.58 5.53 12.29
CA TYR A 84 11.51 6.04 13.16
C TYR A 84 10.27 6.48 12.38
N LYS A 85 10.45 7.13 11.23
CA LYS A 85 9.37 7.49 10.30
C LYS A 85 8.63 6.25 9.79
N THR A 86 9.36 5.19 9.46
CA THR A 86 8.76 3.94 8.99
C THR A 86 7.97 3.25 10.10
N ILE A 87 8.56 3.13 11.30
CA ILE A 87 7.90 2.51 12.46
C ILE A 87 6.64 3.29 12.84
N SER A 88 6.72 4.62 12.93
CA SER A 88 5.56 5.46 13.24
C SER A 88 4.43 5.29 12.22
N TRP A 89 4.74 5.27 10.92
CA TRP A 89 3.73 5.02 9.90
C TRP A 89 3.09 3.62 10.03
N ARG A 90 3.87 2.58 10.35
CA ARG A 90 3.34 1.22 10.54
C ARG A 90 2.38 1.14 11.72
N VAL A 91 2.73 1.77 12.84
CA VAL A 91 1.85 1.81 14.03
C VAL A 91 0.55 2.55 13.73
N ILE A 92 0.63 3.72 13.10
CA ILE A 92 -0.55 4.52 12.73
C ILE A 92 -1.45 3.76 11.76
N ALA A 93 -0.87 3.19 10.70
CA ALA A 93 -1.64 2.50 9.67
C ALA A 93 -2.36 1.24 10.23
N SER A 94 -1.70 0.46 11.09
CA SER A 94 -2.32 -0.70 11.74
C SER A 94 -3.44 -0.30 12.70
N ALA A 95 -3.23 0.74 13.51
CA ALA A 95 -4.26 1.25 14.41
C ALA A 95 -5.49 1.78 13.64
N MET A 96 -5.28 2.45 12.51
CA MET A 96 -6.36 2.92 11.65
C MET A 96 -7.22 1.78 11.12
N THR A 97 -6.61 0.72 10.59
CA THR A 97 -7.36 -0.45 10.09
C THR A 97 -8.24 -1.06 11.17
N PHE A 98 -7.71 -1.20 12.38
CA PHE A 98 -8.48 -1.71 13.52
C PHE A 98 -9.67 -0.80 13.86
N ILE A 99 -9.44 0.52 13.98
CA ILE A 99 -10.48 1.50 14.30
C ILE A 99 -11.56 1.54 13.20
N ILE A 100 -11.16 1.57 11.93
CA ILE A 100 -12.08 1.63 10.79
C ILE A 100 -12.92 0.36 10.70
N SER A 101 -12.30 -0.81 10.87
CA SER A 101 -13.01 -2.09 10.86
C SER A 101 -14.00 -2.16 12.02
N GLY A 102 -13.57 -1.81 13.25
CA GLY A 102 -14.45 -1.83 14.42
C GLY A 102 -15.60 -0.83 14.36
N ALA A 103 -15.35 0.36 13.82
CA ALA A 103 -16.38 1.39 13.65
C ALA A 103 -17.43 1.01 12.58
N ILE A 104 -17.01 0.39 11.47
CA ILE A 104 -17.94 0.01 10.39
C ILE A 104 -18.73 -1.25 10.75
N LEU A 105 -18.12 -2.20 11.46
CA LEU A 105 -18.78 -3.42 11.91
C LEU A 105 -19.60 -3.21 13.19
N ASN A 106 -19.58 -2.01 13.78
CA ASN A 106 -20.16 -1.69 15.10
C ASN A 106 -19.75 -2.70 16.20
N ALA A 107 -18.56 -3.27 16.06
CA ALA A 107 -18.03 -4.29 16.94
C ALA A 107 -16.51 -4.11 17.03
N PHE A 108 -16.02 -3.70 18.20
CA PHE A 108 -14.58 -3.70 18.53
C PHE A 108 -14.18 -5.08 19.06
N ASP A 109 -14.57 -6.11 18.33
CA ASP A 109 -14.48 -7.51 18.71
C ASP A 109 -13.31 -8.22 18.02
N GLU A 110 -13.25 -9.55 18.19
CA GLU A 110 -12.21 -10.40 17.63
C GLU A 110 -12.15 -10.28 16.09
N ILE A 111 -13.27 -10.01 15.42
CA ILE A 111 -13.37 -9.90 13.97
C ILE A 111 -12.52 -8.75 13.43
N ALA A 112 -12.64 -7.55 14.02
CA ALA A 112 -11.87 -6.38 13.61
C ALA A 112 -10.35 -6.61 13.81
N LEU A 113 -9.97 -7.29 14.89
CA LEU A 113 -8.58 -7.67 15.15
C LEU A 113 -8.08 -8.70 14.12
N TYR A 114 -8.87 -9.72 13.81
CA TYR A 114 -8.52 -10.71 12.80
C TYR A 114 -8.33 -10.08 11.42
N ILE A 115 -9.20 -9.15 11.01
CA ILE A 115 -9.05 -8.39 9.76
C ILE A 115 -7.71 -7.63 9.77
N ALA A 116 -7.44 -6.83 10.80
CA ALA A 116 -6.23 -6.01 10.88
C ALA A 116 -4.94 -6.85 10.84
N LEU A 117 -4.90 -7.96 11.56
CA LEU A 117 -3.75 -8.86 11.58
C LEU A 117 -3.57 -9.59 10.23
N THR A 118 -4.67 -10.12 9.68
CA THR A 118 -4.65 -10.85 8.41
C THR A 118 -4.24 -9.92 7.28
N GLU A 119 -4.75 -8.70 7.26
CA GLU A 119 -4.38 -7.66 6.31
C GLU A 119 -2.88 -7.33 6.38
N SER A 120 -2.34 -7.13 7.59
CA SER A 120 -0.93 -6.79 7.75
C SER A 120 -0.01 -7.90 7.19
N VAL A 121 -0.35 -9.16 7.44
CA VAL A 121 0.43 -10.31 6.97
C VAL A 121 0.26 -10.52 5.45
N SER A 122 -0.98 -10.50 4.95
CA SER A 122 -1.28 -10.68 3.52
C SER A 122 -0.62 -9.61 2.66
N LYS A 123 -0.69 -8.34 3.05
CA LYS A 123 0.00 -7.25 2.34
C LYS A 123 1.52 -7.41 2.34
N PHE A 124 2.11 -7.92 3.42
CA PHE A 124 3.55 -8.18 3.45
C PHE A 124 3.94 -9.25 2.41
N ILE A 125 3.19 -10.35 2.37
CA ILE A 125 3.40 -11.45 1.43
C ILE A 125 3.19 -10.97 -0.01
N LEU A 126 2.08 -10.28 -0.29
CA LEU A 126 1.76 -9.76 -1.61
C LEU A 126 2.79 -8.74 -2.10
N TYR A 127 3.28 -7.86 -1.23
CA TYR A 127 4.32 -6.90 -1.59
C TYR A 127 5.60 -7.62 -2.01
N TYR A 128 6.00 -8.64 -1.24
CA TYR A 128 7.17 -9.44 -1.56
C TYR A 128 7.02 -10.12 -2.93
N ILE A 129 5.89 -10.79 -3.17
CA ILE A 129 5.60 -11.44 -4.46
C ILE A 129 5.60 -10.41 -5.60
N HIS A 130 4.95 -9.25 -5.40
CA HIS A 130 4.91 -8.16 -6.37
C HIS A 130 6.31 -7.70 -6.77
N GLU A 131 7.20 -7.45 -5.80
CA GLU A 131 8.59 -7.09 -6.10
C GLU A 131 9.34 -8.21 -6.84
N ARG A 132 9.14 -9.47 -6.45
CA ARG A 132 9.78 -10.60 -7.14
C ARG A 132 9.34 -10.71 -8.60
N LEU A 133 8.04 -10.55 -8.87
CA LEU A 133 7.50 -10.51 -10.24
C LEU A 133 8.10 -9.33 -11.02
N TRP A 134 8.26 -8.16 -10.41
CA TRP A 134 8.87 -7.00 -11.06
C TRP A 134 10.35 -7.17 -11.40
N VAL A 135 11.08 -7.99 -10.64
CA VAL A 135 12.48 -8.34 -10.91
C VAL A 135 12.59 -9.35 -12.05
N THR A 136 11.66 -10.31 -12.14
CA THR A 136 11.69 -11.36 -13.17
C THR A 136 11.17 -10.89 -14.52
N LEU A 137 10.31 -9.86 -14.57
CA LEU A 137 9.77 -9.31 -15.82
C LEU A 137 10.88 -8.61 -16.64
N PRO A 138 11.23 -9.11 -17.85
CA PRO A 138 12.19 -8.46 -18.74
C PRO A 138 11.53 -7.26 -19.45
N LEU A 139 11.30 -6.17 -18.72
CA LEU A 139 10.69 -4.93 -19.22
C LEU A 139 11.52 -4.19 -20.30
N GLY A 140 12.70 -4.71 -20.64
CA GLY A 140 13.49 -4.21 -21.77
C GLY A 140 12.72 -4.17 -23.10
N ARG A 141 11.68 -5.00 -23.26
CA ARG A 141 10.81 -5.04 -24.46
C ARG A 141 9.71 -3.97 -24.43
N ILE A 142 9.09 -3.71 -23.28
CA ILE A 142 8.03 -2.68 -23.12
C ILE A 142 8.63 -1.28 -23.35
N ARG A 143 9.87 -1.05 -22.91
CA ARG A 143 10.61 0.19 -23.21
C ARG A 143 10.69 0.48 -24.71
N LYS A 144 11.05 -0.50 -25.54
CA LYS A 144 11.13 -0.32 -27.01
C LYS A 144 9.77 0.05 -27.62
N TYR A 145 8.69 -0.55 -27.11
CA TYR A 145 7.34 -0.34 -27.63
C TYR A 145 6.79 1.05 -27.24
N VAL A 146 6.94 1.46 -25.97
CA VAL A 146 6.45 2.76 -25.49
C VAL A 146 7.28 3.92 -26.06
N TYR A 147 8.61 3.86 -26.02
CA TYR A 147 9.46 4.91 -26.59
C TYR A 147 9.39 4.95 -28.12
N GLY A 148 9.20 3.80 -28.78
CA GLY A 148 8.96 3.72 -30.21
C GLY A 148 7.65 4.41 -30.62
N LYS A 149 6.61 4.30 -29.81
CA LYS A 149 5.31 4.95 -30.05
C LYS A 149 5.37 6.47 -29.81
N LEU A 150 6.10 6.93 -28.78
CA LEU A 150 6.28 8.36 -28.50
C LEU A 150 7.07 9.07 -29.62
N LYS A 151 8.16 8.47 -30.10
CA LYS A 151 8.97 9.04 -31.18
C LYS A 151 8.24 9.12 -32.53
N ASN A 152 7.26 8.24 -32.76
CA ASN A 152 6.42 8.27 -33.96
C ASN A 152 5.27 9.29 -33.89
N ASN A 153 4.94 9.80 -32.70
CA ASN A 153 3.88 10.80 -32.49
C ASN A 153 4.43 12.24 -32.50
N GLU A 154 5.75 12.41 -32.52
CA GLU A 154 6.46 13.70 -32.62
C GLU A 154 6.97 13.98 -34.05
N ARG A 155 6.55 13.19 -35.04
CA ARG A 155 6.75 13.42 -36.49
C ARG A 155 5.41 13.60 -37.16
#